data_AF-A0A0Q5TI78-F1
#
_entry.id   AF-A0A0Q5TI78-F1
#
_cell.length_a   1.000
_cell.length_b   1.000
_cell.length_c   1.000
_cell.angle_alpha   90.00
_cell.angle_beta   90.00
_cell.angle_gamma   90.00
#
_symmetry.space_group_name_H-M   'P 1'
#
loop_
_entity.id
_entity.type
_entity.pdbx_description
1 polymer ?
#
loop_
_entity_poly.entity_id
_entity_poly.type
_entity_poly.pdbx_seq_one_letter_code
_entity_poly.pdbx_strand_id
1 'polypeptide(L)'
;MEINQMQLIGSILGSARFDLQNEKILQAQISDLLARKGIEHTREVELIEGDIIDFMINEVGIEVKISGAAKSIYRQCCRYCEHDAVQTFILVTNKAITLPHQINNKPTCVINLGRAWL
;
A
#
# COMPACT_ATOMS: atom_id res chain seq x y z
N MET A 1 -15.13 -13.16 -14.15
CA MET A 1 -14.29 -11.95 -14.16
C MET A 1 -13.20 -12.20 -13.14
N GLU A 2 -11.96 -12.28 -13.60
CA GLU A 2 -10.80 -12.50 -12.73
C GLU A 2 -10.63 -11.25 -11.85
N ILE A 3 -10.66 -11.42 -10.53
CA ILE A 3 -10.39 -10.31 -9.60
C ILE A 3 -8.89 -10.05 -9.70
N ASN A 4 -8.49 -8.85 -10.11
CA ASN A 4 -7.06 -8.52 -10.15
C ASN A 4 -6.49 -8.46 -8.73
N GLN A 5 -5.20 -8.77 -8.57
CA GLN A 5 -4.55 -8.90 -7.26
C GLN A 5 -4.69 -7.62 -6.40
N MET A 6 -4.62 -6.45 -7.04
CA MET A 6 -4.83 -5.15 -6.39
C MET A 6 -6.23 -5.00 -5.77
N GLN A 7 -7.29 -5.42 -6.48
CA GLN A 7 -8.67 -5.40 -5.98
C GLN A 7 -8.86 -6.37 -4.80
N LEU A 8 -8.26 -7.56 -4.87
CA LEU A 8 -8.30 -8.53 -3.77
C LEU A 8 -7.67 -7.94 -2.51
N ILE A 9 -6.44 -7.41 -2.62
CA ILE A 9 -5.74 -6.74 -1.50
C ILE A 9 -6.58 -5.57 -0.98
N GLY A 10 -7.12 -4.75 -1.90
CA GLY A 10 -8.04 -3.66 -1.60
C GLY A 10 -9.21 -4.07 -0.70
N SER A 11 -9.90 -5.15 -1.07
CA SER A 11 -11.06 -5.65 -0.33
C SER A 11 -10.70 -6.20 1.05
N ILE A 12 -9.54 -6.86 1.19
CA ILE A 12 -9.08 -7.44 2.46
C ILE A 12 -8.71 -6.34 3.44
N LEU A 13 -7.89 -5.37 2.99
CA LEU A 13 -7.46 -4.28 3.86
C LEU A 13 -8.62 -3.32 4.17
N GLY A 14 -9.49 -3.06 3.20
CA GLY A 14 -10.65 -2.20 3.37
C GLY A 14 -11.74 -2.77 4.28
N SER A 15 -11.74 -4.06 4.57
CA SER A 15 -12.74 -4.71 5.45
C SER A 15 -12.25 -4.92 6.89
N ALA A 16 -11.00 -4.60 7.19
CA ALA A 16 -10.39 -4.80 8.50
C ALA A 16 -10.32 -3.52 9.33
N ARG A 17 -10.24 -3.68 10.66
CA ARG A 17 -9.93 -2.60 11.60
C ARG A 17 -8.46 -2.67 11.99
N PHE A 18 -7.80 -1.52 11.95
CA PHE A 18 -6.39 -1.37 12.30
C PHE A 18 -6.22 -0.34 13.41
N ASP A 19 -5.15 -0.52 14.17
CA ASP A 19 -4.61 0.50 15.05
C ASP A 19 -3.80 1.50 14.20
N LEU A 20 -4.24 2.75 14.21
CA LEU A 20 -3.68 3.83 13.40
C LEU A 20 -2.74 4.75 14.20
N GLN A 21 -2.28 4.32 15.39
CA GLN A 21 -1.38 5.11 16.23
C GLN A 21 0.05 5.18 15.68
N ASN A 22 0.54 4.10 15.07
CA ASN A 22 1.93 3.98 14.59
C ASN A 22 2.02 3.15 13.31
N GLU A 23 2.76 3.63 12.31
CA GLU A 23 2.98 2.95 11.03
C GLU A 23 3.54 1.55 11.22
N LYS A 24 4.49 1.33 12.15
CA LYS A 24 5.05 0.01 12.42
C LYS A 24 4.03 -0.99 12.97
N ILE A 25 3.13 -0.53 13.85
CA ILE A 25 2.03 -1.35 14.37
C ILE A 25 1.06 -1.67 13.24
N LEU A 26 0.71 -0.67 12.44
CA LEU A 26 -0.19 -0.83 11.30
C LEU A 26 0.36 -1.85 10.28
N GLN A 27 1.64 -1.72 9.93
CA GLN A 27 2.34 -2.67 9.05
C GLN A 27 2.32 -4.08 9.64
N ALA A 28 2.59 -4.25 10.94
CA ALA A 28 2.51 -5.56 11.58
C ALA A 28 1.10 -6.16 11.49
N GLN A 29 0.06 -5.37 11.75
CA GLN A 29 -1.32 -5.84 11.64
C GLN A 29 -1.75 -6.17 10.20
N ILE A 30 -1.28 -5.39 9.22
CA ILE A 30 -1.49 -5.68 7.79
C ILE A 30 -0.83 -7.02 7.44
N SER A 31 0.42 -7.23 7.86
CA SER A 31 1.17 -8.47 7.62
C SER A 31 0.44 -9.69 8.21
N ASP A 32 0.01 -9.60 9.47
CA ASP A 32 -0.75 -10.66 10.13
C ASP A 32 -2.06 -10.96 9.42
N LEU A 33 -2.78 -9.93 8.96
CA LEU A 33 -4.03 -10.11 8.22
C LEU A 33 -3.78 -10.81 6.88
N LEU A 34 -2.79 -10.36 6.11
CA LEU A 34 -2.43 -10.96 4.83
C LEU A 34 -2.03 -12.43 5.01
N ALA A 35 -1.21 -12.74 6.02
CA ALA A 35 -0.82 -14.11 6.35
C ALA A 35 -2.02 -14.99 6.72
N ARG A 36 -2.95 -14.49 7.54
CA ARG A 36 -4.19 -15.21 7.89
C ARG A 36 -5.11 -15.44 6.69
N LYS A 37 -4.99 -14.62 5.65
CA LYS A 37 -5.70 -14.78 4.37
C LYS A 37 -4.94 -15.62 3.36
N GLY A 38 -3.77 -16.17 3.72
CA GLY A 38 -2.94 -16.99 2.84
C GLY A 38 -2.27 -16.19 1.73
N ILE A 39 -2.03 -14.89 1.93
CA ILE A 39 -1.36 -14.03 0.95
C ILE A 39 0.13 -13.95 1.31
N GLU A 40 0.96 -14.54 0.45
CA GLU A 40 2.41 -14.41 0.51
C GLU A 40 2.83 -12.96 0.24
N HIS A 41 3.70 -12.43 1.09
CA HIS A 41 4.16 -11.05 1.01
C HIS A 41 5.52 -10.90 1.67
N THR A 42 6.29 -9.92 1.21
CA THR A 42 7.57 -9.53 1.81
C THR A 42 7.43 -8.12 2.36
N ARG A 43 7.96 -7.89 3.55
CA ARG A 43 7.99 -6.58 4.22
C ARG A 43 9.31 -5.89 4.00
N GLU A 44 9.29 -4.55 4.04
CA GLU A 44 10.48 -3.70 4.04
C GLU A 44 11.45 -4.11 2.91
N VAL A 45 10.93 -4.14 1.68
CA VAL A 45 11.69 -4.59 0.50
C VAL A 45 12.55 -3.45 -0.01
N GLU A 46 13.85 -3.69 -0.05
CA GLU A 46 14.80 -2.77 -0.69
C GLU A 46 14.71 -2.90 -2.23
N LEU A 47 14.24 -1.85 -2.89
CA LEU A 47 14.12 -1.79 -4.36
C LEU A 47 15.46 -1.40 -5.02
N ILE A 48 16.19 -0.51 -4.36
CA ILE A 48 17.58 -0.13 -4.61
C ILE A 48 18.17 0.36 -3.28
N GLU A 49 19.49 0.54 -3.21
CA GLU A 49 20.19 1.04 -2.02
C GLU A 49 19.47 2.25 -1.38
N GLY A 50 18.95 2.04 -0.17
CA GLY A 50 18.28 3.07 0.62
C GLY A 50 16.84 3.40 0.20
N ASP A 51 16.26 2.68 -0.76
CA ASP A 51 14.87 2.82 -1.18
C ASP A 51 14.02 1.60 -0.80
N ILE A 52 13.44 1.66 0.40
CA ILE A 52 12.70 0.55 1.01
C ILE A 52 11.20 0.82 0.91
N ILE A 53 10.45 -0.10 0.28
CA ILE A 53 8.98 -0.09 0.25
C ILE A 53 8.40 -0.98 1.34
N ASP A 54 7.29 -0.58 1.95
CA ASP A 54 6.73 -1.30 3.11
C ASP A 54 6.34 -2.75 2.81
N PHE A 55 5.72 -3.02 1.64
CA PHE A 55 5.41 -4.38 1.21
C PHE A 55 5.56 -4.58 -0.30
N MET A 56 5.91 -5.80 -0.66
CA MET A 56 5.70 -6.37 -1.99
C MET A 56 4.84 -7.63 -1.90
N ILE A 57 3.85 -7.73 -2.81
CA ILE A 57 3.01 -8.91 -3.01
C ILE A 57 3.03 -9.21 -4.51
N ASN A 58 3.83 -10.17 -4.95
CA ASN A 58 4.26 -10.30 -6.34
C ASN A 58 4.78 -8.93 -6.86
N GLU A 59 4.11 -8.35 -7.84
CA GLU A 59 4.45 -7.05 -8.45
C GLU A 59 3.59 -5.88 -7.90
N VAL A 60 2.82 -6.12 -6.84
CA VAL A 60 2.05 -5.08 -6.14
C VAL A 60 2.89 -4.46 -5.03
N GLY A 61 3.28 -3.21 -5.20
CA GLY A 61 3.92 -2.41 -4.16
C GLY A 61 2.90 -1.76 -3.24
N ILE A 62 3.12 -1.80 -1.92
CA ILE A 62 2.25 -1.15 -0.95
C ILE A 62 3.07 -0.25 -0.04
N GLU A 63 2.61 1.00 0.13
CA GLU A 63 3.16 1.96 1.07
C GLU A 63 2.12 2.31 2.14
N VAL A 64 2.52 2.34 3.41
CA VAL A 64 1.67 2.64 4.56
C VAL A 64 2.03 4.00 5.14
N LYS A 65 1.05 4.91 5.25
CA LYS A 65 1.25 6.25 5.81
C LYS A 65 0.11 6.68 6.72
N ILE A 66 0.40 7.02 7.97
CA ILE A 66 -0.58 7.64 8.90
C ILE A 66 -0.31 9.13 9.12
N SER A 67 0.90 9.58 8.82
CA SER A 67 1.34 10.95 9.05
C SER A 67 2.16 11.48 7.86
N GLY A 68 2.60 12.74 7.95
CA GLY A 68 3.37 13.40 6.90
C GLY A 68 2.53 14.25 5.94
N ALA A 69 3.22 15.13 5.22
CA ALA A 69 2.60 16.04 4.27
C ALA A 69 2.21 15.29 2.99
N ALA A 70 1.02 15.58 2.44
CA ALA A 70 0.51 14.94 1.23
C ALA A 70 1.49 15.02 0.04
N LYS A 71 2.16 16.15 -0.13
CA LYS A 71 3.18 16.33 -1.19
C LYS A 71 4.37 15.39 -1.02
N SER A 72 4.78 15.11 0.23
CA SER A 72 5.90 14.20 0.51
C SER A 72 5.51 12.75 0.27
N ILE A 73 4.32 12.36 0.72
CA ILE A 73 3.74 11.03 0.45
C ILE A 73 3.61 10.80 -1.06
N TYR A 74 3.09 11.79 -1.80
CA TYR A 74 2.96 11.68 -3.26
C TYR A 74 4.32 11.51 -3.95
N ARG A 75 5.36 12.27 -3.57
CA ARG A 75 6.72 12.10 -4.12
C ARG A 75 7.26 10.70 -3.87
N GLN A 76 7.01 10.15 -2.69
CA GLN A 76 7.40 8.79 -2.35
C GLN A 76 6.67 7.76 -3.22
N CYS A 77 5.36 7.93 -3.46
CA CYS A 77 4.60 7.09 -4.39
C CYS A 77 5.18 7.15 -5.82
N CYS A 78 5.49 8.36 -6.32
CA CYS A 78 6.11 8.54 -7.63
C CYS A 78 7.43 7.78 -7.76
N ARG A 79 8.30 7.94 -6.77
CA ARG A 79 9.61 7.28 -6.74
C ARG A 79 9.48 5.75 -6.72
N TYR A 80 8.56 5.19 -5.92
CA TYR A 80 8.35 3.75 -5.94
C TYR A 80 7.82 3.24 -7.29
N CYS A 81 6.95 4.02 -7.94
CA CYS A 81 6.47 3.70 -9.28
C CYS A 81 7.53 3.85 -10.39
N GLU A 82 8.75 4.32 -10.11
CA GLU A 82 9.85 4.29 -11.09
C GLU A 82 10.46 2.88 -11.22
N HIS A 83 10.33 2.01 -10.19
CA HIS A 83 10.98 0.70 -10.16
C HIS A 83 10.20 -0.39 -10.90
N ASP A 84 10.86 -1.14 -11.77
CA ASP A 84 10.25 -2.22 -12.58
C ASP A 84 9.66 -3.36 -11.74
N ALA A 85 10.16 -3.57 -10.52
CA ALA A 85 9.59 -4.56 -9.60
C ALA A 85 8.14 -4.21 -9.17
N VAL A 86 7.76 -2.93 -9.23
CA VAL A 86 6.42 -2.44 -8.91
C VAL A 86 5.66 -2.24 -10.21
N GLN A 87 4.68 -3.10 -10.49
CA GLN A 87 3.80 -2.98 -11.67
C GLN A 87 2.43 -2.35 -11.32
N THR A 88 2.01 -2.49 -10.07
CA THR A 88 0.83 -1.79 -9.51
C THR A 88 1.15 -1.29 -8.11
N PHE A 89 0.49 -0.22 -7.67
CA PHE A 89 0.83 0.44 -6.42
C PHE A 89 -0.39 0.78 -5.57
N ILE A 90 -0.30 0.51 -4.27
CA ILE A 90 -1.36 0.79 -3.30
C ILE A 90 -0.80 1.70 -2.21
N LEU A 91 -1.43 2.86 -2.01
CA LEU A 91 -1.22 3.66 -0.81
C LEU A 91 -2.27 3.29 0.23
N VAL A 92 -1.84 2.77 1.38
CA VAL A 92 -2.69 2.52 2.55
C VAL A 92 -2.50 3.69 3.52
N THR A 93 -3.58 4.40 3.83
CA THR A 93 -3.49 5.60 4.67
C THR A 93 -4.77 5.89 5.44
N ASN A 94 -4.70 6.72 6.47
CA ASN A 94 -5.87 7.36 7.09
C ASN A 94 -5.99 8.86 6.72
N LYS A 95 -5.09 9.36 5.86
CA LYS A 95 -5.08 10.76 5.41
C LYS A 95 -6.07 10.96 4.26
N ALA A 96 -6.65 12.15 4.17
CA ALA A 96 -7.43 12.56 3.01
C ALA A 96 -6.50 12.88 1.82
N ILE A 97 -5.94 11.84 1.21
CA ILE A 97 -5.06 11.90 0.04
C ILE A 97 -5.68 11.07 -1.08
N THR A 98 -5.58 11.58 -2.30
CA THR A 98 -5.91 10.85 -3.52
C THR A 98 -4.64 10.69 -4.35
N LEU A 99 -4.55 9.61 -5.10
CA LEU A 99 -3.57 9.44 -6.17
C LEU A 99 -4.28 9.54 -7.52
N PRO A 100 -3.58 9.90 -8.61
CA PRO A 100 -4.10 9.64 -9.95
C PRO A 100 -4.40 8.14 -10.12
N HIS A 101 -5.16 7.77 -11.15
CA HIS A 101 -5.43 6.35 -11.44
C HIS A 101 -4.18 5.57 -11.88
N GLN A 102 -3.16 6.29 -12.37
CA GLN A 102 -1.86 5.75 -12.73
C GLN A 102 -0.74 6.72 -12.38
N ILE A 103 0.44 6.17 -12.07
CA ILE A 103 1.71 6.89 -11.96
C ILE A 103 2.72 6.11 -12.82
N ASN A 104 3.44 6.76 -13.73
CA ASN A 104 4.37 6.10 -14.66
C ASN A 104 3.75 4.88 -15.39
N ASN A 105 2.51 5.04 -15.86
CA ASN A 105 1.68 3.99 -16.50
C ASN A 105 1.32 2.79 -15.59
N LYS A 106 1.66 2.83 -14.30
CA LYS A 106 1.35 1.77 -13.34
C LYS A 106 0.05 2.11 -12.61
N PRO A 107 -0.95 1.20 -12.60
CA PRO A 107 -2.19 1.39 -11.85
C PRO A 107 -1.93 1.71 -10.38
N THR A 108 -2.63 2.71 -9.87
CA THR A 108 -2.53 3.16 -8.48
C THR A 108 -3.89 3.16 -7.79
N CYS A 109 -3.92 2.75 -6.53
CA CYS A 109 -5.12 2.77 -5.69
C CYS A 109 -4.80 3.36 -4.31
N VAL A 110 -5.80 3.98 -3.68
CA VAL A 110 -5.72 4.44 -2.30
C VAL A 110 -6.73 3.67 -1.47
N ILE A 111 -6.25 3.03 -0.41
CA ILE A 111 -7.09 2.40 0.61
C ILE A 111 -7.08 3.34 1.81
N ASN A 112 -8.19 4.04 2.00
CA ASN A 112 -8.33 4.95 3.13
C ASN A 112 -8.97 4.23 4.34
N LEU A 113 -8.15 3.85 5.31
CA LEU A 113 -8.57 3.14 6.53
C LEU A 113 -9.45 4.01 7.45
N GLY A 114 -9.43 5.33 7.29
CA GLY A 114 -10.32 6.26 7.99
C GLY A 114 -11.71 6.37 7.35
N ARG A 115 -11.87 5.92 6.10
CA ARG A 115 -13.15 5.94 5.36
C ARG A 115 -13.77 4.57 5.14
N ALA A 116 -13.14 3.49 5.61
CA ALA A 116 -13.64 2.12 5.51
C ALA A 116 -14.98 1.84 6.25
N TRP A 117 -15.71 2.89 6.65
CA TRP A 117 -16.96 2.85 7.40
C TRP A 117 -17.88 4.00 6.96
N LEU A 118 -18.49 3.88 5.78
CA LEU A 118 -19.71 4.59 5.39
C LEU A 118 -20.57 3.69 4.50
#